data_AF-A0A3D0Z743-F1
#
_entry.id   AF-A0A3D0Z743-F1
#
_cell.length_a   1.000
_cell.length_b   1.000
_cell.length_c   1.000
_cell.angle_alpha   90.00
_cell.angle_beta   90.00
_cell.angle_gamma   90.00
#
_symmetry.space_group_name_H-M   'P 1'
#
loop_
_entity.id
_entity.type
_entity.pdbx_description
1 polymer ?
#
loop_
_entity_poly.entity_id
_entity_poly.type
_entity_poly.pdbx_seq_one_letter_code
_entity_poly.pdbx_strand_id
1 'polypeptide(L)'
;PVRAILNRAGLNNVTVVPEQEMPDGNFPTAPFPNPEIRQSFERAMKLAETVKADLLLATDPDCDRVGIAVRDGEEYKLMSGNEVGALLLDYILSRRSEQGSLPKNPVVIKTIVTTGIASAIARDYGCTVLNLLTGFKFIGEQIGILEKKNQENRFVFGFEESYGYLAGSYVRDKDAVVASMLIAEMVAYYLKQGKTLLEVMNGIYEKYGYY
;
A
#
# COMPACT_ATOMS: atom_id res chain seq x y z
N PRO A 1 -13.01 8.33 -5.87
CA PRO A 1 -11.99 8.86 -4.94
C PRO A 1 -10.55 8.67 -5.45
N VAL A 2 -10.16 7.42 -5.75
CA VAL A 2 -8.81 7.07 -6.24
C VAL A 2 -8.40 7.87 -7.48
N ARG A 3 -9.24 7.90 -8.54
CA ARG A 3 -8.96 8.73 -9.74
C ARG A 3 -8.67 10.20 -9.43
N ALA A 4 -9.43 10.78 -8.50
CA ALA A 4 -9.31 12.18 -8.13
C ALA A 4 -8.00 12.46 -7.38
N ILE A 5 -7.58 11.59 -6.45
CA ILE A 5 -6.31 11.77 -5.73
C ILE A 5 -5.11 11.55 -6.65
N LEU A 6 -5.16 10.56 -7.55
CA LEU A 6 -4.08 10.32 -8.52
C LEU A 6 -3.90 11.51 -9.46
N ASN A 7 -4.99 12.06 -9.98
CA ASN A 7 -4.95 13.28 -10.80
C ASN A 7 -4.39 14.48 -10.02
N ARG A 8 -4.77 14.64 -8.74
CA ARG A 8 -4.20 15.71 -7.87
C ARG A 8 -2.72 15.51 -7.57
N ALA A 9 -2.25 14.26 -7.53
CA ALA A 9 -0.83 13.91 -7.40
C ALA A 9 -0.05 14.05 -8.72
N GLY A 10 -0.70 14.44 -9.82
CA GLY A 10 -0.09 14.60 -11.15
C GLY A 10 0.03 13.30 -11.96
N LEU A 11 -0.58 12.21 -11.49
CA LEU A 11 -0.63 10.93 -12.18
C LEU A 11 -1.84 10.90 -13.12
N ASN A 12 -1.63 11.41 -14.34
CA ASN A 12 -2.71 11.60 -15.32
C ASN A 12 -2.84 10.43 -16.30
N ASN A 13 -1.84 9.55 -16.40
CA ASN A 13 -1.88 8.36 -17.26
C ASN A 13 -2.59 7.20 -16.54
N VAL A 14 -3.89 7.34 -16.34
CA VAL A 14 -4.74 6.35 -15.66
C VAL A 14 -5.77 5.82 -16.64
N THR A 15 -5.76 4.50 -16.87
CA THR A 15 -6.79 3.81 -17.65
C THR A 15 -7.74 3.08 -16.70
N VAL A 16 -9.04 3.28 -16.91
CA VAL A 16 -10.09 2.61 -16.15
C VAL A 16 -10.56 1.39 -16.92
N VAL A 17 -10.78 0.27 -16.22
CA VAL A 17 -11.43 -0.91 -16.79
C VAL A 17 -12.91 -0.58 -17.06
N PRO A 18 -13.35 -0.49 -18.32
CA PRO A 18 -14.70 0.01 -18.63
C PRO A 18 -15.81 -0.83 -17.98
N GLU A 19 -15.66 -2.16 -17.93
CA GLU A 19 -16.66 -3.06 -17.35
C GLU A 19 -16.73 -3.03 -15.82
N GLN A 20 -15.84 -2.29 -15.16
CA GLN A 20 -15.78 -2.15 -13.70
C GLN A 20 -15.85 -0.68 -13.25
N GLU A 21 -16.07 0.27 -14.16
CA GLU A 21 -16.07 1.71 -13.82
C GLU A 21 -17.31 2.12 -13.01
N MET A 22 -18.48 1.61 -13.41
CA MET A 22 -19.76 2.04 -12.86
C MET A 22 -20.21 1.09 -11.74
N PRO A 23 -20.77 1.61 -10.64
CA PRO A 23 -21.21 0.78 -9.52
C PRO A 23 -22.37 -0.13 -9.93
N ASP A 24 -22.22 -1.43 -9.70
CA ASP A 24 -23.26 -2.45 -9.86
C ASP A 24 -23.20 -3.44 -8.69
N GLY A 25 -24.26 -3.45 -7.88
CA GLY A 25 -24.36 -4.31 -6.69
C GLY A 25 -24.47 -5.80 -6.98
N ASN A 26 -24.66 -6.20 -8.24
CA ASN A 26 -24.61 -7.61 -8.65
C ASN A 26 -23.18 -8.09 -8.97
N PHE A 27 -22.21 -7.18 -8.99
CA PHE A 27 -20.80 -7.45 -9.29
C PHE A 27 -20.58 -8.40 -10.49
N PRO A 28 -21.11 -8.07 -11.68
CA PRO A 28 -21.16 -8.99 -12.84
C PRO A 28 -19.78 -9.47 -13.33
N THR A 29 -18.73 -8.73 -12.99
CA THR A 29 -17.35 -8.99 -13.40
C THR A 29 -16.43 -9.36 -12.23
N ALA A 30 -16.91 -9.30 -10.99
CA ALA A 30 -16.14 -9.59 -9.78
C ALA A 30 -17.04 -10.11 -8.64
N PRO A 31 -17.62 -11.33 -8.75
CA PRO A 31 -18.59 -11.85 -7.77
C PRO A 31 -18.12 -11.78 -6.31
N PHE A 32 -16.80 -11.86 -6.10
CA PHE A 32 -16.14 -11.54 -4.84
C PHE A 32 -15.25 -10.32 -5.07
N PRO A 33 -15.74 -9.08 -4.82
CA PRO A 33 -14.99 -7.84 -5.05
C PRO A 33 -13.95 -7.63 -3.94
N ASN A 34 -12.95 -8.51 -3.91
CA ASN A 34 -11.91 -8.54 -2.91
C ASN A 34 -10.53 -8.41 -3.59
N PRO A 35 -9.79 -7.32 -3.37
CA PRO A 35 -8.51 -7.07 -4.04
C PRO A 35 -7.39 -8.06 -3.65
N GLU A 36 -7.66 -8.97 -2.73
CA GLU A 36 -6.78 -10.10 -2.39
C GLU A 36 -6.81 -11.23 -3.44
N ILE A 37 -7.85 -11.28 -4.27
CA ILE A 37 -8.13 -12.39 -5.16
C ILE A 37 -7.85 -11.99 -6.61
N ARG A 38 -7.12 -12.85 -7.33
CA ARG A 38 -6.76 -12.64 -8.75
C ARG A 38 -7.97 -12.35 -9.64
N GLN A 39 -9.13 -12.94 -9.35
CA GLN A 39 -10.38 -12.76 -10.08
C GLN A 39 -10.79 -11.29 -10.20
N SER A 40 -10.57 -10.47 -9.16
CA SER A 40 -10.87 -9.04 -9.21
C SER A 40 -10.00 -8.26 -10.21
N PHE A 41 -8.85 -8.84 -10.62
CA PHE A 41 -7.92 -8.24 -11.57
C PHE A 41 -8.04 -8.80 -12.99
N GLU A 42 -8.82 -9.84 -13.26
CA GLU A 42 -8.83 -10.51 -14.58
C GLU A 42 -9.14 -9.54 -15.73
N ARG A 43 -10.10 -8.63 -15.53
CA ARG A 43 -10.44 -7.59 -16.51
C ARG A 43 -9.31 -6.58 -16.69
N ALA A 44 -8.67 -6.16 -15.60
CA ALA A 44 -7.52 -5.28 -15.65
C ALA A 44 -6.33 -5.93 -16.36
N MET A 45 -6.02 -7.19 -16.07
CA MET A 45 -4.94 -7.95 -16.71
C MET A 45 -5.17 -8.09 -18.22
N LYS A 46 -6.40 -8.42 -18.63
CA LYS A 46 -6.77 -8.48 -20.05
C LYS A 46 -6.60 -7.14 -20.76
N LEU A 47 -7.03 -6.04 -20.13
CA LEU A 47 -6.83 -4.70 -20.70
C LEU A 47 -5.34 -4.33 -20.77
N ALA A 48 -4.55 -4.79 -19.80
CA ALA A 48 -3.12 -4.53 -19.71
C ALA A 48 -2.29 -5.21 -20.80
N GLU A 49 -2.80 -6.27 -21.44
CA GLU A 49 -2.21 -6.84 -22.66
C GLU A 49 -2.10 -5.80 -23.80
N THR A 50 -3.05 -4.87 -23.86
CA THR A 50 -3.09 -3.81 -24.88
C THR A 50 -2.45 -2.51 -24.39
N VAL A 51 -2.86 -2.04 -23.21
CA VAL A 51 -2.44 -0.72 -22.67
C VAL A 51 -1.01 -0.76 -22.11
N LYS A 52 -0.55 -1.96 -21.73
CA LYS A 52 0.77 -2.20 -21.16
C LYS A 52 1.05 -1.37 -19.89
N ALA A 53 0.07 -1.25 -19.00
CA ALA A 53 0.21 -0.50 -17.74
C ALA A 53 1.34 -1.03 -16.83
N ASP A 54 2.05 -0.18 -16.12
CA ASP A 54 3.11 -0.62 -15.19
C ASP A 54 2.55 -1.15 -13.86
N LEU A 55 1.36 -0.70 -13.50
CA LEU A 55 0.66 -1.00 -12.26
C LEU A 55 -0.82 -1.26 -12.55
N LEU A 56 -1.36 -2.36 -12.03
CA LEU A 56 -2.79 -2.60 -11.89
C LEU A 56 -3.19 -2.39 -10.43
N LEU A 57 -4.32 -1.75 -10.22
CA LEU A 57 -4.80 -1.37 -8.89
C LEU A 57 -6.29 -1.68 -8.77
N ALA A 58 -6.69 -2.34 -7.69
CA ALA A 58 -8.09 -2.59 -7.35
C ALA A 58 -8.35 -2.28 -5.87
N THR A 59 -9.52 -1.73 -5.57
CA THR A 59 -9.99 -1.54 -4.20
C THR A 59 -11.24 -2.39 -3.96
N ASP A 60 -11.56 -2.64 -2.70
CA ASP A 60 -12.86 -3.19 -2.31
C ASP A 60 -13.98 -2.12 -2.37
N PRO A 61 -15.26 -2.52 -2.23
CA PRO A 61 -16.40 -1.62 -2.47
C PRO A 61 -16.49 -0.40 -1.55
N ASP A 62 -16.06 -0.52 -0.30
CA ASP A 62 -15.99 0.57 0.69
C ASP A 62 -14.66 1.34 0.65
N CYS A 63 -13.72 0.90 -0.19
CA CYS A 63 -12.47 1.60 -0.51
C CYS A 63 -11.58 1.79 0.73
N ASP A 64 -11.53 0.78 1.60
CA ASP A 64 -10.64 0.75 2.75
C ASP A 64 -9.40 -0.13 2.49
N ARG A 65 -9.48 -1.07 1.53
CA ARG A 65 -8.36 -1.93 1.10
C ARG A 65 -7.97 -1.69 -0.35
N VAL A 66 -6.68 -1.90 -0.64
CA VAL A 66 -6.14 -1.84 -2.01
C VAL A 66 -5.17 -2.99 -2.26
N GLY A 67 -5.37 -3.67 -3.38
CA GLY A 67 -4.43 -4.66 -3.91
C GLY A 67 -3.84 -4.19 -5.22
N ILE A 68 -2.70 -4.77 -5.57
CA ILE A 68 -2.00 -4.43 -6.81
C ILE A 68 -1.49 -5.67 -7.53
N ALA A 69 -1.42 -5.56 -8.85
CA ALA A 69 -0.61 -6.44 -9.67
C ALA A 69 0.41 -5.64 -10.46
N VAL A 70 1.62 -6.16 -10.55
CA VAL A 70 2.76 -5.51 -11.21
C VAL A 70 3.26 -6.38 -12.36
N ARG A 71 3.86 -5.74 -13.36
CA ARG A 71 4.41 -6.44 -14.51
C ARG A 71 5.54 -7.40 -14.10
N ASP A 72 5.46 -8.63 -14.59
CA ASP A 72 6.48 -9.67 -14.47
C ASP A 72 6.72 -10.27 -15.87
N GLY A 73 7.68 -9.68 -16.59
CA GLY A 73 7.84 -9.93 -18.04
C GLY A 73 6.60 -9.52 -18.83
N GLU A 74 5.97 -10.49 -19.49
CA GLU A 74 4.73 -10.29 -20.26
C GLU A 74 3.45 -10.50 -19.43
N GLU A 75 3.58 -11.02 -18.20
CA GLU A 75 2.46 -11.29 -17.31
C GLU A 75 2.33 -10.24 -16.20
N TYR A 76 1.28 -10.38 -15.39
CA TYR A 76 1.08 -9.59 -14.18
C TYR A 76 1.02 -10.51 -12.95
N LYS A 77 1.90 -10.21 -11.99
CA LYS A 77 1.95 -10.87 -10.69
C LYS A 77 1.17 -10.06 -9.66
N LEU A 78 0.23 -10.71 -9.00
CA LEU A 78 -0.48 -10.13 -7.85
C LEU A 78 0.49 -10.06 -6.66
N MET A 79 0.57 -8.90 -6.01
CA MET A 79 1.37 -8.71 -4.81
C MET A 79 0.52 -8.92 -3.56
N SER A 80 1.07 -9.64 -2.58
CA SER A 80 0.43 -9.85 -1.29
C SER A 80 0.36 -8.56 -0.47
N GLY A 81 -0.61 -8.47 0.44
CA GLY A 81 -0.75 -7.30 1.30
C GLY A 81 0.49 -7.04 2.17
N ASN A 82 1.21 -8.10 2.54
CA ASN A 82 2.49 -8.05 3.24
C ASN A 82 3.62 -7.46 2.38
N GLU A 83 3.76 -7.87 1.11
CA GLU A 83 4.78 -7.32 0.21
C GLU A 83 4.52 -5.83 -0.04
N VAL A 84 3.28 -5.45 -0.34
CA VAL A 84 2.90 -4.05 -0.58
C VAL A 84 3.14 -3.20 0.68
N GLY A 85 2.77 -3.71 1.86
CA GLY A 85 3.01 -3.01 3.12
C GLY A 85 4.49 -2.84 3.45
N ALA A 86 5.32 -3.85 3.17
CA ALA A 86 6.77 -3.76 3.35
C ALA A 86 7.41 -2.76 2.37
N LEU A 87 7.01 -2.80 1.09
CA LEU A 87 7.45 -1.87 0.06
C LEU A 87 7.10 -0.42 0.43
N LEU A 88 5.83 -0.17 0.80
CA LEU A 88 5.37 1.15 1.23
C LEU A 88 6.15 1.65 2.45
N LEU A 89 6.36 0.79 3.44
CA LEU A 89 7.09 1.14 4.65
C LEU A 89 8.53 1.55 4.33
N ASP A 90 9.28 0.75 3.56
CA ASP A 90 10.65 1.08 3.18
C ASP A 90 10.71 2.34 2.30
N TYR A 91 9.78 2.49 1.35
CA TYR A 91 9.66 3.68 0.52
C TYR A 91 9.44 4.95 1.37
N ILE A 92 8.41 4.97 2.22
CA ILE A 92 8.06 6.12 3.05
C ILE A 92 9.24 6.49 3.98
N LEU A 93 9.84 5.50 4.64
CA LEU A 93 10.95 5.74 5.56
C LEU A 93 12.21 6.23 4.82
N SER A 94 12.55 5.63 3.68
CA SER A 94 13.71 6.08 2.88
C SER A 94 13.53 7.51 2.38
N ARG A 95 12.36 7.86 1.81
CA ARG A 95 12.09 9.21 1.30
C ARG A 95 12.12 10.24 2.42
N ARG A 96 11.47 9.95 3.54
CA ARG A 96 11.43 10.88 4.68
C ARG A 96 12.80 11.04 5.34
N SER A 97 13.60 9.98 5.40
CA SER A 97 14.98 10.04 5.89
C SER A 97 15.83 10.94 5.01
N GLU A 98 15.82 10.72 3.69
CA GLU A 98 16.60 11.51 2.72
C GLU A 98 16.20 12.99 2.69
N GLN A 99 14.90 13.28 2.87
CA GLN A 99 14.39 14.64 2.92
C GLN A 99 14.57 15.32 4.29
N GLY A 100 15.07 14.61 5.30
CA GLY A 100 15.15 15.11 6.68
C GLY A 100 13.79 15.38 7.33
N SER A 101 12.71 14.76 6.82
CA SER A 101 11.32 14.94 7.27
C SER A 101 10.79 13.79 8.14
N LEU A 102 11.62 12.78 8.42
CA LEU A 102 11.30 11.72 9.37
C LEU A 102 11.24 12.29 10.80
N PRO A 103 10.16 12.05 11.56
CA PRO A 103 10.00 12.66 12.87
C PRO A 103 10.94 12.01 13.88
N LYS A 104 11.25 12.70 14.99
CA LYS A 104 12.00 12.10 16.09
C LYS A 104 11.18 10.96 16.73
N ASN A 105 11.84 9.83 17.01
CA ASN A 105 11.23 8.62 17.57
C ASN A 105 9.99 8.17 16.76
N PRO A 106 10.13 7.92 15.45
CA PRO A 106 9.01 7.56 14.58
C PRO A 106 8.34 6.27 15.06
N VAL A 107 7.03 6.16 14.83
CA VAL A 107 6.21 5.02 15.25
C VAL A 107 5.61 4.36 14.01
N VAL A 108 5.84 3.06 13.90
CA VAL A 108 5.22 2.18 12.91
C VAL A 108 4.37 1.17 13.66
N ILE A 109 3.16 0.93 13.17
CA ILE A 109 2.19 0.06 13.84
C ILE A 109 1.80 -1.07 12.90
N LYS A 110 1.79 -2.29 13.40
CA LYS A 110 1.37 -3.48 12.64
C LYS A 110 0.64 -4.45 13.54
N THR A 111 -0.02 -5.44 12.96
CA THR A 111 -0.61 -6.54 13.72
C THR A 111 0.34 -7.73 13.83
N ILE A 112 0.09 -8.62 14.80
CA ILE A 112 0.92 -9.78 15.10
C ILE A 112 1.08 -10.76 13.94
N VAL A 113 0.11 -10.80 13.03
CA VAL A 113 0.06 -11.69 11.86
C VAL A 113 0.63 -11.05 10.60
N THR A 114 0.88 -9.74 10.62
CA THR A 114 1.62 -9.04 9.56
C THR A 114 3.07 -9.50 9.54
N THR A 115 3.69 -9.54 8.36
CA THR A 115 5.06 -10.03 8.14
C THR A 115 6.11 -9.43 9.10
N GLY A 116 7.07 -10.25 9.52
CA GLY A 116 8.18 -9.85 10.37
C GLY A 116 9.14 -8.85 9.71
N ILE A 117 9.23 -8.85 8.38
CA ILE A 117 10.13 -7.97 7.62
C ILE A 117 9.84 -6.48 7.86
N ALA A 118 8.57 -6.13 8.08
CA ALA A 118 8.17 -4.76 8.40
C ALA A 118 8.80 -4.26 9.71
N SER A 119 8.95 -5.14 10.71
CA SER A 119 9.65 -4.80 11.95
C SER A 119 11.14 -4.58 11.73
N ALA A 120 11.76 -5.36 10.83
CA ALA A 120 13.17 -5.22 10.49
C ALA A 120 13.43 -3.88 9.77
N ILE A 121 12.62 -3.59 8.73
CA ILE A 121 12.64 -2.31 8.01
C ILE A 121 12.49 -1.15 8.99
N ALA A 122 11.43 -1.13 9.80
CA ALA A 122 11.15 -0.03 10.71
C ALA A 122 12.31 0.21 11.71
N ARG A 123 12.92 -0.85 12.24
CA ARG A 123 14.05 -0.73 13.18
C ARG A 123 15.31 -0.18 12.54
N ASP A 124 15.56 -0.49 11.26
CA ASP A 124 16.71 0.04 10.51
C ASP A 124 16.66 1.58 10.39
N TYR A 125 15.45 2.15 10.30
CA TYR A 125 15.22 3.60 10.30
C TYR A 125 14.98 4.18 11.70
N GLY A 126 15.25 3.42 12.78
CA GLY A 126 15.11 3.89 14.15
C GLY A 126 13.67 4.06 14.64
N CYS A 127 12.70 3.41 14.00
CA CYS A 127 11.30 3.45 14.43
C CYS A 127 11.05 2.57 15.67
N THR A 128 10.17 3.05 16.53
CA THR A 128 9.44 2.22 17.49
C THR A 128 8.39 1.41 16.74
N VAL A 129 8.42 0.09 16.90
CA VAL A 129 7.41 -0.81 16.30
C VAL A 129 6.40 -1.20 17.37
N LEU A 130 5.13 -0.87 17.14
CA LEU A 130 4.02 -1.36 17.95
C LEU A 130 3.37 -2.56 17.25
N ASN A 131 3.44 -3.72 17.88
CA ASN A 131 2.87 -4.96 17.36
C ASN A 131 1.60 -5.31 18.15
N LEU A 132 0.44 -5.23 17.49
CA LEU A 132 -0.88 -5.29 18.14
C LEU A 132 -1.66 -6.54 17.72
N LEU A 133 -2.73 -6.87 18.44
CA LEU A 133 -3.68 -7.89 17.97
C LEU A 133 -4.34 -7.44 16.66
N THR A 134 -4.82 -8.40 15.88
CA THR A 134 -5.53 -8.15 14.61
C THR A 134 -6.75 -7.25 14.82
N GLY A 135 -6.95 -6.33 13.88
CA GLY A 135 -8.03 -5.35 13.85
C GLY A 135 -7.51 -3.92 13.88
N PHE A 136 -7.75 -3.19 12.79
CA PHE A 136 -7.34 -1.78 12.63
C PHE A 136 -7.78 -0.85 13.76
N LYS A 137 -8.85 -1.17 14.49
CA LYS A 137 -9.28 -0.43 15.70
C LYS A 137 -8.15 -0.24 16.72
N PHE A 138 -7.27 -1.22 16.88
CA PHE A 138 -6.13 -1.15 17.81
C PHE A 138 -5.05 -0.20 17.27
N ILE A 139 -4.84 -0.17 15.95
CA ILE A 139 -3.97 0.82 15.30
C ILE A 139 -4.55 2.22 15.53
N GLY A 140 -5.84 2.42 15.25
CA GLY A 140 -6.56 3.67 15.49
C GLY A 140 -6.47 4.15 16.94
N GLU A 141 -6.61 3.25 17.91
CA GLU A 141 -6.46 3.54 19.34
C GLU A 141 -5.05 4.07 19.66
N GLN A 142 -3.99 3.44 19.13
CA GLN A 142 -2.62 3.91 19.36
C GLN A 142 -2.37 5.28 18.75
N ILE A 143 -2.91 5.57 17.55
CA ILE A 143 -2.83 6.92 16.98
C ILE A 143 -3.57 7.91 17.90
N GLY A 144 -4.71 7.52 18.49
CA GLY A 144 -5.45 8.35 19.44
C GLY A 144 -4.69 8.61 20.74
N ILE A 145 -3.91 7.64 21.22
CA ILE A 145 -3.02 7.81 22.38
C ILE A 145 -1.89 8.78 22.06
N LEU A 146 -1.31 8.72 20.85
CA LEU A 146 -0.28 9.65 20.40
C LEU A 146 -0.85 11.08 20.31
N GLU A 147 -2.02 11.24 19.73
CA GLU A 147 -2.71 12.53 19.61
C GLU A 147 -3.02 13.16 20.97
N LYS A 148 -3.55 12.39 21.94
CA LYS A 148 -3.77 12.87 23.32
C LYS A 148 -2.49 13.37 24.01
N LYS A 149 -1.32 12.94 23.52
CA LYS A 149 0.01 13.35 24.01
C LYS A 149 0.64 14.45 23.14
N ASN A 150 -0.06 14.98 22.13
CA ASN A 150 0.48 15.88 21.09
C ASN A 150 1.72 15.28 20.40
N GLN A 151 1.61 14.00 20.03
CA GLN A 151 2.67 13.16 19.47
C GLN A 151 2.22 12.40 18.22
N GLU A 152 1.07 12.73 17.64
CA GLU A 152 0.50 12.10 16.44
C GLU A 152 1.42 12.23 15.22
N ASN A 153 2.23 13.29 15.16
CA ASN A 153 3.23 13.48 14.12
C ASN A 153 4.32 12.39 14.10
N ARG A 154 4.46 11.60 15.18
CA ARG A 154 5.37 10.46 15.25
C ARG A 154 4.83 9.25 14.49
N PHE A 155 3.51 9.13 14.32
CA PHE A 155 2.94 8.03 13.55
C PHE A 155 3.33 8.19 12.07
N VAL A 156 4.03 7.20 11.53
CA VAL A 156 4.49 7.21 10.14
C VAL A 156 3.60 6.34 9.28
N PHE A 157 3.36 5.10 9.69
CA PHE A 157 2.65 4.11 8.90
C PHE A 157 2.02 3.03 9.79
N GLY A 158 0.82 2.61 9.43
CA GLY A 158 0.09 1.53 10.06
C GLY A 158 -0.49 0.60 9.01
N PHE A 159 -0.31 -0.72 9.15
CA PHE A 159 -0.92 -1.65 8.20
C PHE A 159 -1.21 -3.03 8.78
N GLU A 160 -2.12 -3.73 8.09
CA GLU A 160 -2.45 -5.14 8.28
C GLU A 160 -2.13 -5.92 6.99
N GLU A 161 -1.81 -7.21 7.11
CA GLU A 161 -1.53 -8.10 5.99
C GLU A 161 -2.73 -8.29 5.05
N SER A 162 -3.93 -7.97 5.53
CA SER A 162 -5.21 -7.97 4.81
C SER A 162 -5.40 -6.72 3.95
N TYR A 163 -4.32 -6.17 3.39
CA TYR A 163 -4.34 -5.09 2.37
C TYR A 163 -4.88 -3.74 2.86
N GLY A 164 -4.86 -3.54 4.18
CA GLY A 164 -5.28 -2.30 4.84
C GLY A 164 -4.09 -1.46 5.25
N TYR A 165 -4.02 -0.22 4.78
CA TYR A 165 -2.89 0.68 5.01
C TYR A 165 -3.37 2.07 5.44
N LEU A 166 -2.57 2.75 6.26
CA LEU A 166 -2.76 4.14 6.61
C LEU A 166 -1.41 4.85 6.78
N ALA A 167 -1.27 6.00 6.12
CA ALA A 167 -0.15 6.90 6.27
C ALA A 167 -0.63 8.27 6.72
N GLY A 168 -0.52 8.55 8.02
CA GLY A 168 -1.01 9.78 8.65
C GLY A 168 -2.17 9.55 9.62
N SER A 169 -2.47 10.56 10.44
CA SER A 169 -3.39 10.45 11.58
C SER A 169 -4.81 10.98 11.31
N TYR A 170 -5.12 11.34 10.07
CA TYR A 170 -6.35 12.06 9.69
C TYR A 170 -7.62 11.18 9.76
N VAL A 171 -7.47 9.86 9.64
CA VAL A 171 -8.50 8.87 9.97
C VAL A 171 -7.96 7.84 10.96
N ARG A 172 -8.86 6.99 11.49
CA ARG A 172 -8.52 5.88 12.38
C ARG A 172 -8.93 4.53 11.81
N ASP A 173 -8.96 4.49 10.49
CA ASP A 173 -9.32 3.34 9.68
C ASP A 173 -8.35 3.19 8.52
N LYS A 174 -8.45 2.08 7.81
CA LYS A 174 -7.73 1.85 6.56
C LYS A 174 -8.22 2.83 5.50
N ASP A 175 -7.33 3.24 4.61
CA ASP A 175 -7.67 4.21 3.57
C ASP A 175 -7.00 3.80 2.25
N ALA A 176 -7.80 3.18 1.38
CA ALA A 176 -7.31 2.76 0.07
C ALA A 176 -7.01 3.96 -0.84
N VAL A 177 -7.56 5.15 -0.58
CA VAL A 177 -7.33 6.36 -1.38
C VAL A 177 -5.90 6.86 -1.18
N VAL A 178 -5.46 7.01 0.08
CA VAL A 178 -4.07 7.39 0.36
C VAL A 178 -3.10 6.29 -0.04
N ALA A 179 -3.46 5.03 0.22
CA ALA A 179 -2.61 3.89 -0.11
C ALA A 179 -2.41 3.80 -1.62
N SER A 180 -3.47 3.98 -2.42
CA SER A 180 -3.38 3.99 -3.88
C SER A 180 -2.46 5.09 -4.41
N MET A 181 -2.56 6.30 -3.83
CA MET A 181 -1.68 7.41 -4.19
C MET A 181 -0.22 7.08 -3.89
N LEU A 182 0.07 6.59 -2.68
CA LEU A 182 1.42 6.24 -2.26
C LEU A 182 2.01 5.09 -3.07
N ILE A 183 1.20 4.08 -3.40
CA ILE A 183 1.64 2.96 -4.24
C ILE A 183 1.99 3.46 -5.64
N ALA A 184 1.14 4.27 -6.26
CA ALA A 184 1.41 4.79 -7.59
C ALA A 184 2.63 5.73 -7.61
N GLU A 185 2.81 6.56 -6.57
CA GLU A 185 4.01 7.38 -6.39
C GLU A 185 5.27 6.52 -6.24
N MET A 186 5.22 5.48 -5.40
CA MET A 186 6.32 4.53 -5.18
C MET A 186 6.72 3.80 -6.47
N VAL A 187 5.73 3.34 -7.25
CA VAL A 187 5.96 2.71 -8.56
C VAL A 187 6.66 3.70 -9.49
N ALA A 188 6.14 4.92 -9.64
CA ALA A 188 6.74 5.94 -10.49
C ALA A 188 8.18 6.28 -10.06
N TYR A 189 8.43 6.34 -8.76
CA TYR A 189 9.75 6.60 -8.18
C TYR A 189 10.77 5.52 -8.57
N TYR A 190 10.42 4.25 -8.48
CA TYR A 190 11.33 3.14 -8.80
C TYR A 190 11.47 2.92 -10.32
N LEU A 191 10.41 3.11 -11.09
CA LEU A 191 10.49 3.07 -12.56
C LEU A 191 11.45 4.13 -13.11
N LYS A 192 11.47 5.34 -12.50
CA LYS A 192 12.43 6.39 -12.87
C LYS A 192 13.90 5.97 -12.65
N GLN A 193 14.13 5.00 -11.77
CA GLN A 193 15.46 4.41 -11.52
C GLN A 193 15.71 3.14 -12.34
N GLY A 194 14.81 2.79 -13.24
CA GLY A 194 14.89 1.55 -14.02
C GLY A 194 14.67 0.28 -13.20
N LYS A 195 13.94 0.37 -12.08
CA LYS A 195 13.63 -0.77 -11.22
C LYS A 195 12.14 -1.08 -11.22
N THR A 196 11.82 -2.36 -11.31
CA THR A 196 10.48 -2.91 -11.06
C THR A 196 10.23 -3.07 -9.56
N LEU A 197 8.96 -3.11 -9.14
CA LEU A 197 8.64 -3.38 -7.73
C LEU A 197 9.07 -4.78 -7.28
N LEU A 198 9.14 -5.75 -8.21
CA LEU A 198 9.63 -7.10 -7.89
C LEU A 198 11.12 -7.09 -7.56
N GLU A 199 11.93 -6.34 -8.32
CA GLU A 199 13.36 -6.16 -8.01
C GLU A 199 13.57 -5.42 -6.69
N VAL A 200 12.76 -4.39 -6.41
CA VAL A 200 12.82 -3.67 -5.13
C VAL A 200 12.46 -4.61 -3.99
N MET A 201 11.39 -5.40 -4.12
CA MET A 201 10.99 -6.35 -3.09
C MET A 201 12.06 -7.43 -2.86
N ASN A 202 12.69 -7.93 -3.93
CA ASN A 202 13.82 -8.85 -3.82
C ASN A 202 15.00 -8.22 -3.06
N GLY A 203 15.33 -6.96 -3.33
CA GLY A 203 16.36 -6.24 -2.57
C GLY A 203 16.02 -6.06 -1.10
N ILE A 204 14.73 -5.87 -0.76
CA ILE A 204 14.26 -5.83 0.64
C ILE A 204 14.46 -7.22 1.29
N TYR A 205 14.12 -8.31 0.59
CA TYR A 205 14.36 -9.66 1.10
C TYR A 205 15.85 -9.96 1.29
N GLU A 206 16.70 -9.55 0.36
CA GLU A 206 18.15 -9.72 0.48
C GLU A 206 18.73 -8.94 1.68
N LYS A 207 18.24 -7.72 1.91
CA LYS A 207 18.73 -6.85 3.00
C LYS A 207 18.25 -7.31 4.38
N TYR A 208 16.98 -7.66 4.52
CA TYR A 208 16.36 -7.90 5.83
C TYR A 208 16.05 -9.37 6.11
N GLY A 209 16.17 -10.25 5.12
CA GLY A 209 15.85 -11.66 5.20
C GLY A 209 14.48 -12.03 4.65
N TYR A 210 14.26 -13.33 4.50
CA TYR A 210 13.01 -13.94 4.07
C TYR A 210 12.20 -14.35 5.31
N TYR A 211 10.90 -14.04 5.33
CA TYR A 211 9.99 -14.23 6.45
C TYR A 211 8.75 -15.03 6.05
#